data_AF-R0IKD6-F1
#
_entry.id   AF-R0IKD6-F1
#
_cell.length_a   1.000
_cell.length_b   1.000
_cell.length_c   1.000
_cell.angle_alpha   90.00
_cell.angle_beta   90.00
_cell.angle_gamma   90.00
#
_symmetry.space_group_name_H-M   'P 1'
#
loop_
_entity.id
_entity.type
_entity.pdbx_description
1 polymer ?
#
loop_
_entity_poly.entity_id
_entity_poly.type
_entity_poly.pdbx_seq_one_letter_code
_entity_poly.pdbx_strand_id
1 'polypeptide(L)'
;MAVTAVYWDIKSCPVPHGCDPRQVGPWINQFFENEGYCGPLTITAIGSLSDIPKHILEGVYSGGVALHNIYEGFSDIIYDLVCTFTDENPPPANIMVISDSNFFAYEKDLVSELSGYNLLPCDSCLFMAGLCFTL
;
A
#
# COMPACT_ATOMS: atom_id res chain seq x y z
N MET A 1 -1.05 -18.56 9.16
CA MET A 1 -1.76 -17.35 8.68
C MET A 1 -0.84 -16.68 7.67
N ALA A 2 -1.35 -16.22 6.54
CA ALA A 2 -0.54 -15.65 5.47
C ALA A 2 -0.05 -14.24 5.84
N VAL A 3 1.24 -13.97 5.66
CA VAL A 3 1.79 -12.62 5.82
C VAL A 3 1.26 -11.73 4.71
N THR A 4 0.97 -10.47 5.04
CA THR A 4 0.43 -9.49 4.09
C THR A 4 1.30 -8.24 4.06
N ALA A 5 1.72 -7.84 2.86
CA ALA A 5 2.42 -6.59 2.62
C ALA A 5 1.57 -5.64 1.77
N VAL A 6 1.52 -4.37 2.17
CA VAL A 6 0.85 -3.30 1.44
C VAL A 6 1.90 -2.24 1.07
N TYR A 7 2.06 -2.01 -0.23
CA TYR A 7 2.93 -0.98 -0.78
C TYR A 7 2.07 0.14 -1.36
N TRP A 8 2.17 1.33 -0.79
CA TRP A 8 1.30 2.45 -1.11
C TRP A 8 2.10 3.61 -1.70
N ASP A 9 1.83 3.95 -2.97
CA ASP A 9 2.25 5.19 -3.60
C ASP A 9 1.43 6.35 -3.04
N ILE A 10 1.94 6.98 -1.99
CA ILE A 10 1.28 8.10 -1.30
C ILE A 10 1.21 9.37 -2.16
N LYS A 11 2.01 9.46 -3.24
CA LYS A 11 1.97 10.60 -4.15
C LYS A 11 0.85 10.45 -5.17
N SER A 12 0.72 9.27 -5.75
CA SER A 12 -0.33 8.96 -6.74
C SER A 12 -1.70 8.75 -6.09
N CYS A 13 -1.73 8.24 -4.85
CA CYS A 13 -2.95 8.04 -4.07
C CYS A 13 -2.83 8.73 -2.70
N PRO A 14 -2.89 10.08 -2.62
CA PRO A 14 -2.72 10.79 -1.37
C PRO A 14 -3.86 10.55 -0.38
N VAL A 15 -3.62 10.87 0.89
CA VAL A 15 -4.69 10.92 1.90
C VAL A 15 -5.78 11.88 1.42
N PRO A 16 -7.06 11.46 1.34
CA PRO A 16 -8.10 12.33 0.83
C PRO A 16 -8.28 13.57 1.73
N HIS A 17 -8.63 14.69 1.11
CA HIS A 17 -8.77 15.96 1.81
C HIS A 17 -9.88 15.89 2.88
N GLY A 18 -9.56 16.34 4.10
CA GLY A 18 -10.50 16.34 5.23
C GLY A 18 -10.48 15.05 6.07
N CYS A 19 -9.75 14.02 5.65
CA CYS A 19 -9.56 12.79 6.42
C CYS A 19 -8.43 12.96 7.44
N ASP A 20 -8.54 12.30 8.59
CA ASP A 20 -7.43 12.21 9.55
C ASP A 20 -6.40 11.18 9.06
N PRO A 21 -5.15 11.57 8.74
CA PRO A 21 -4.13 10.66 8.23
C PRO A 21 -3.79 9.52 9.20
N ARG A 22 -4.08 9.69 10.50
CA ARG A 22 -3.87 8.65 11.53
C ARG A 22 -4.77 7.45 11.35
N GLN A 23 -5.89 7.61 10.64
CA GLN A 23 -6.88 6.56 10.45
C GLN A 23 -6.57 5.65 9.26
N VAL A 24 -5.64 6.03 8.38
CA VAL A 24 -5.30 5.24 7.18
C VAL A 24 -4.85 3.82 7.54
N GLY A 25 -3.90 3.68 8.46
CA GLY A 25 -3.43 2.36 8.93
C GLY A 25 -4.55 1.51 9.54
N PRO A 26 -5.31 2.03 10.52
CA PRO A 26 -6.48 1.36 11.08
C PRO A 26 -7.52 0.92 10.05
N TRP A 27 -7.84 1.77 9.07
CA TRP A 27 -8.80 1.43 8.00
C TRP A 27 -8.31 0.30 7.11
N ILE A 28 -7.04 0.34 6.70
CA ILE A 28 -6.44 -0.73 5.91
C ILE A 28 -6.44 -2.03 6.72
N ASN A 29 -6.04 -1.98 7.99
CA ASN A 29 -6.07 -3.16 8.86
C ASN A 29 -7.48 -3.75 9.00
N GLN A 30 -8.48 -2.89 9.24
CA GLN A 30 -9.88 -3.31 9.35
C GLN A 30 -10.40 -3.91 8.03
N PHE A 31 -10.01 -3.38 6.88
CA PHE A 31 -10.34 -3.96 5.58
C PHE A 31 -9.83 -5.40 5.46
N PHE A 32 -8.55 -5.65 5.79
CA PHE A 32 -7.97 -7.00 5.76
C PHE A 32 -8.65 -7.94 6.76
N GLU A 33 -8.94 -7.48 7.98
CA GLU A 33 -9.66 -8.26 8.99
C GLU A 33 -11.07 -8.66 8.51
N ASN A 34 -11.81 -7.74 7.90
CA ASN A 34 -13.15 -7.99 7.36
C ASN A 34 -13.14 -9.01 6.20
N GLU A 35 -12.11 -8.98 5.38
CA GLU A 35 -11.89 -9.96 4.29
C GLU A 35 -11.32 -11.31 4.80
N GLY A 36 -11.09 -11.44 6.11
CA GLY A 36 -10.60 -12.68 6.75
C GLY A 36 -9.09 -12.87 6.73
N TYR A 37 -8.32 -11.85 6.33
CA TYR A 37 -6.86 -11.86 6.35
C TYR A 37 -6.32 -11.49 7.74
N CYS A 38 -6.31 -12.45 8.67
CA CYS A 38 -5.89 -12.22 10.06
C CYS A 38 -4.38 -12.41 10.32
N GLY A 39 -3.56 -12.43 9.28
CA GLY A 39 -2.10 -12.61 9.42
C GLY A 39 -1.37 -11.32 9.76
N PRO A 40 -0.04 -11.37 10.00
CA PRO A 40 0.77 -10.16 10.16
C PRO A 40 0.62 -9.24 8.94
N LEU A 41 0.34 -7.97 9.19
CA LEU A 41 0.15 -6.93 8.18
C LEU A 41 1.23 -5.87 8.31
N THR A 42 1.93 -5.60 7.21
CA THR A 42 2.88 -4.50 7.09
C THR A 42 2.38 -3.53 6.03
N ILE A 43 2.23 -2.25 6.38
CA ILE A 43 1.80 -1.19 5.47
C ILE A 43 2.94 -0.19 5.33
N THR A 44 3.36 0.08 4.09
CA THR A 44 4.45 1.02 3.78
C THR A 44 3.99 2.06 2.78
N ALA A 45 3.96 3.32 3.19
CA ALA A 45 3.79 4.47 2.32
C ALA A 45 5.14 4.84 1.69
N ILE A 46 5.18 4.96 0.38
CA ILE A 46 6.37 5.14 -0.43
C ILE A 46 6.22 6.38 -1.31
N GLY A 47 7.22 7.24 -1.30
CA GLY A 47 7.27 8.39 -2.21
C GLY A 47 8.36 9.38 -1.85
N SER A 48 8.47 10.45 -2.63
CA SER A 48 9.27 11.63 -2.26
C SER A 48 8.57 12.34 -1.10
N LEU A 49 8.97 12.02 0.14
CA LEU A 49 8.29 12.51 1.33
C LEU A 49 8.50 14.02 1.54
N SER A 50 9.53 14.61 0.91
CA SER A 50 9.70 16.06 0.89
C SER A 50 8.57 16.81 0.18
N ASP A 51 7.84 16.14 -0.72
CA ASP A 51 6.72 16.72 -1.45
C ASP A 51 5.42 16.72 -0.63
N ILE A 52 5.40 16.03 0.52
CA ILE A 52 4.20 15.75 1.31
C ILE A 52 4.21 16.59 2.59
N PRO A 53 3.09 17.24 2.96
CA PRO A 53 3.03 18.02 4.19
C PRO A 53 3.39 17.18 5.42
N LYS A 54 4.29 17.69 6.26
CA LYS A 54 4.82 16.99 7.44
C LYS A 54 3.72 16.42 8.36
N HIS A 55 2.65 17.17 8.60
CA HIS A 55 1.55 16.74 9.46
C HIS A 55 0.80 15.51 8.91
N ILE A 56 0.77 15.33 7.58
CA ILE A 56 0.21 14.13 6.94
C ILE A 56 1.12 12.93 7.21
N LEU A 57 2.43 13.10 6.99
CA LEU A 57 3.42 12.04 7.24
C LEU A 57 3.44 11.61 8.71
N GLU A 58 3.43 12.56 9.64
CA GLU A 58 3.37 12.30 11.08
C GLU A 58 2.09 11.55 11.44
N GLY A 59 0.94 11.96 10.87
CA GLY A 59 -0.33 11.27 11.08
C GLY A 59 -0.29 9.82 10.57
N VAL A 60 0.09 9.62 9.31
CA VAL A 60 0.25 8.29 8.68
C VAL A 60 1.18 7.39 9.50
N TYR A 61 2.35 7.91 9.89
CA TYR A 61 3.31 7.16 10.71
C TYR A 61 2.73 6.78 12.08
N SER A 62 2.10 7.72 12.77
CA SER A 62 1.46 7.45 14.06
C SER A 62 0.27 6.49 13.96
N GLY A 63 -0.34 6.38 12.78
CA GLY A 63 -1.39 5.41 12.45
C GLY A 63 -0.86 4.00 12.16
N GLY A 64 0.45 3.75 12.29
CA GLY A 64 1.05 2.43 12.10
C GLY A 64 1.45 2.12 10.66
N VAL A 65 1.59 3.14 9.80
CA VAL A 65 2.09 2.98 8.43
C VAL A 65 3.57 3.38 8.39
N ALA A 66 4.43 2.48 7.92
CA ALA A 66 5.83 2.79 7.71
C ALA A 66 6.01 3.81 6.57
N LEU A 67 7.01 4.68 6.69
CA LEU A 67 7.35 5.68 5.67
C LEU A 67 8.66 5.30 4.99
N HIS A 68 8.65 5.18 3.67
CA HIS A 68 9.84 4.90 2.86
C HIS A 68 10.06 6.05 1.87
N ASN A 69 11.10 6.85 2.14
CA ASN A 69 11.46 7.98 1.30
C ASN A 69 12.31 7.53 0.12
N ILE A 70 11.87 7.86 -1.09
CA ILE A 70 12.59 7.56 -2.33
C ILE A 70 12.89 8.84 -3.09
N TYR A 71 14.00 8.83 -3.84
CA TYR A 71 14.38 9.91 -4.75
C TYR A 71 13.89 9.64 -6.19
N GLU A 72 13.71 8.37 -6.53
CA GLU A 72 13.23 7.86 -7.82
C GLU A 72 11.69 7.74 -7.80
N GLY A 73 11.08 7.33 -8.91
CA GLY A 73 9.64 7.09 -8.99
C GLY A 73 9.22 5.80 -8.26
N PHE A 74 7.97 5.73 -7.84
CA PHE A 74 7.42 4.53 -7.20
C PHE A 74 7.57 3.28 -8.08
N SER A 75 7.29 3.42 -9.38
CA SER A 75 7.50 2.37 -10.40
C SER A 75 8.94 1.87 -10.47
N ASP A 76 9.93 2.74 -10.24
CA ASP A 76 11.34 2.36 -10.38
C ASP A 76 11.80 1.40 -9.28
N ILE A 77 11.15 1.40 -8.11
CA ILE A 77 11.60 0.67 -6.92
C ILE A 77 10.63 -0.40 -6.43
N ILE A 78 9.35 -0.34 -6.84
CA ILE A 78 8.32 -1.28 -6.38
C ILE A 78 8.62 -2.73 -6.78
N TYR A 79 9.21 -2.95 -7.96
CA TYR A 79 9.62 -4.28 -8.42
C TYR A 79 10.61 -4.92 -7.44
N ASP A 80 11.69 -4.21 -7.10
CA ASP A 80 12.70 -4.70 -6.18
C ASP A 80 12.14 -4.98 -4.78
N LEU A 81 11.23 -4.12 -4.30
CA LEU A 81 10.55 -4.32 -3.01
C LEU A 81 9.67 -5.58 -3.00
N VAL A 82 8.92 -5.80 -4.07
CA VAL A 82 8.06 -6.98 -4.22
C VAL A 82 8.93 -8.23 -4.34
N CYS A 83 9.95 -8.25 -5.20
CA CYS A 83 10.87 -9.39 -5.30
C CYS A 83 11.53 -9.73 -3.96
N THR A 84 12.00 -8.73 -3.22
CA THR A 84 12.58 -8.95 -1.89
C THR A 84 11.58 -9.62 -0.94
N PHE A 85 10.32 -9.17 -0.96
CA PHE A 85 9.28 -9.77 -0.14
C PHE A 85 8.93 -11.21 -0.59
N THR A 86 8.81 -11.47 -1.89
CA THR A 86 8.45 -12.78 -2.43
C THR A 86 9.54 -13.82 -2.17
N ASP A 87 10.81 -13.41 -2.19
CA ASP A 87 11.95 -14.26 -1.82
C ASP A 87 11.89 -14.69 -0.34
N GLU A 88 11.47 -13.80 0.55
CA GLU A 88 11.39 -14.07 1.99
C GLU A 88 10.09 -14.76 2.42
N ASN A 89 9.01 -14.59 1.66
CA ASN A 89 7.66 -15.00 2.04
C ASN A 89 6.99 -15.81 0.91
N PRO A 90 7.39 -17.08 0.70
CA PRO A 90 6.76 -17.91 -0.32
C PRO A 90 5.27 -18.16 -0.01
N PRO A 91 4.44 -18.46 -1.02
CA PRO A 91 3.01 -18.69 -0.81
C PRO A 91 2.71 -19.77 0.26
N PRO A 92 1.69 -19.56 1.12
CA PRO A 92 0.69 -18.50 1.05
C PRO A 92 1.13 -17.17 1.71
N ALA A 93 1.11 -16.10 0.93
CA ALA A 93 1.31 -14.71 1.34
C ALA A 93 0.45 -13.79 0.44
N ASN A 94 0.17 -12.57 0.91
CA ASN A 94 -0.66 -11.60 0.19
C ASN A 94 0.11 -10.31 -0.05
N ILE A 95 -0.08 -9.70 -1.21
CA ILE A 95 0.54 -8.44 -1.58
C ILE A 95 -0.55 -7.53 -2.15
N MET A 96 -0.59 -6.29 -1.67
CA MET A 96 -1.46 -5.25 -2.20
C MET A 96 -0.61 -4.04 -2.60
N VAL A 97 -0.81 -3.55 -3.81
CA VAL A 97 -0.20 -2.30 -4.27
C VAL A 97 -1.30 -1.25 -4.44
N ILE A 98 -1.14 -0.12 -3.76
CA ILE A 98 -2.04 1.03 -3.84
C ILE A 98 -1.31 2.10 -4.65
N SER A 99 -1.66 2.22 -5.93
CA SER A 99 -1.07 3.22 -6.84
C SER A 99 -2.10 3.70 -7.88
N ASP A 100 -1.74 4.53 -8.84
CA ASP A 100 -2.68 4.99 -9.86
C ASP A 100 -3.31 3.83 -10.66
N SER A 101 -4.47 4.09 -11.27
CA SER A 101 -5.28 3.07 -11.95
C SER A 101 -4.60 2.42 -13.16
N ASN A 102 -3.52 3.01 -13.68
CA ASN A 102 -2.80 2.49 -14.84
C ASN A 102 -1.52 1.74 -14.44
N PHE A 103 -1.15 1.73 -13.16
CA PHE A 103 0.09 1.14 -12.66
C PHE A 103 0.32 -0.30 -13.18
N PHE A 104 -0.64 -1.20 -12.97
CA PHE A 104 -0.52 -2.60 -13.43
C PHE A 104 -0.58 -2.77 -14.95
N ALA A 105 -1.06 -1.77 -15.70
CA ALA A 105 -1.04 -1.82 -17.16
C ALA A 105 0.38 -1.61 -17.70
N TYR A 106 1.22 -0.88 -16.97
CA TYR A 106 2.60 -0.59 -17.31
C TYR A 106 3.59 -1.57 -16.67
N GLU A 107 3.33 -2.04 -15.44
CA GLU A 107 4.22 -2.92 -14.68
C GLU A 107 3.98 -4.41 -14.94
N LYS A 108 4.20 -4.85 -16.18
CA LYS A 108 3.95 -6.26 -16.57
C LYS A 108 4.88 -7.26 -15.89
N ASP A 109 6.14 -6.88 -15.68
CA ASP A 109 7.12 -7.75 -15.02
C ASP A 109 6.73 -7.99 -13.56
N LEU A 110 6.24 -6.94 -12.88
CA LEU A 110 5.68 -7.05 -11.53
C LEU A 110 4.47 -7.99 -11.49
N VAL A 111 3.54 -7.88 -12.45
CA VAL A 111 2.36 -8.77 -12.53
C VAL A 111 2.79 -10.23 -12.69
N SER A 112 3.86 -10.50 -13.44
CA SER A 112 4.41 -11.85 -13.58
C SER A 112 4.98 -12.37 -12.25
N GLU A 113 5.71 -11.54 -11.51
CA GLU A 113 6.27 -11.90 -10.20
C GLU A 113 5.18 -12.20 -9.17
N LEU A 114 4.08 -11.46 -9.24
CA LEU A 114 2.92 -11.64 -8.36
C LEU A 114 2.07 -12.88 -8.70
N SER A 115 2.45 -13.64 -9.72
CA SER A 115 1.77 -14.88 -10.10
C SER A 115 1.79 -15.90 -8.95
N GLY A 116 0.61 -16.28 -8.46
CA GLY A 116 0.44 -17.21 -7.33
C GLY A 116 0.23 -16.53 -5.98
N TYR A 117 0.33 -15.20 -5.91
CA TYR A 117 -0.09 -14.39 -4.76
C TYR A 117 -1.54 -13.94 -4.95
N ASN A 118 -2.25 -13.69 -3.84
CA ASN A 118 -3.56 -13.05 -3.91
C ASN A 118 -3.37 -11.54 -4.12
N LEU A 119 -3.64 -11.09 -5.34
CA LEU A 119 -3.72 -9.66 -5.65
C LEU A 119 -5.10 -9.15 -5.31
N LEU A 120 -5.14 -8.20 -4.38
CA LEU A 120 -6.38 -7.53 -4.03
C LEU A 120 -6.65 -6.43 -5.06
N PRO A 121 -7.80 -6.48 -5.77
CA PRO A 121 -8.12 -5.48 -6.78
C PRO A 121 -8.30 -4.12 -6.12
N CYS A 122 -7.57 -3.12 -6.60
CA CYS A 122 -7.64 -1.76 -6.10
C CYS A 122 -7.88 -0.81 -7.29
N ASP A 123 -9.09 -0.24 -7.36
CA ASP A 123 -9.25 1.07 -8.01
C ASP A 123 -8.82 2.12 -6.96
N SER A 124 -7.51 2.32 -6.84
CA SER A 124 -6.84 2.65 -5.57
C SER A 124 -7.15 4.02 -4.95
N CYS A 125 -7.53 5.02 -5.75
CA CYS A 125 -8.04 6.28 -5.21
C CYS A 125 -9.46 6.14 -4.64
N LEU A 126 -10.30 5.29 -5.22
CA LEU A 126 -11.64 5.00 -4.69
C LEU A 126 -11.57 4.14 -3.43
N PHE A 127 -10.56 3.28 -3.31
CA PHE A 127 -10.31 2.55 -2.07
C PHE A 127 -10.04 3.51 -0.91
N MET A 128 -9.05 4.41 -1.04
CA MET A 128 -8.71 5.38 0.01
C MET A 128 -9.84 6.37 0.28
N ALA A 129 -10.55 6.82 -0.75
CA ALA A 129 -11.75 7.65 -0.57
C ALA A 129 -12.87 6.87 0.12
N GLY A 130 -13.14 5.64 -0.29
CA GLY A 130 -14.14 4.75 0.31
C GLY A 130 -13.86 4.50 1.79
N LEU A 131 -12.61 4.22 2.15
CA LEU A 131 -12.21 4.06 3.55
C LEU A 131 -12.50 5.31 4.39
N CYS A 132 -12.32 6.51 3.82
CA CYS A 132 -12.58 7.74 4.54
C CYS A 132 -14.08 8.10 4.68
N PHE A 133 -14.93 7.71 3.74
CA PHE A 133 -16.35 8.10 3.73
C PHE A 133 -17.35 7.02 4.19
N THR A 134 -16.88 5.83 4.59
CA THR A 134 -17.75 4.69 4.97
C THR A 134 -17.78 4.42 6.49
N LEU A 135 -17.41 5.41 7.33
CA LEU A 135 -17.57 5.36 8.79
C LEU A 135 -18.40 6.53 9.32
#